data_AF-A0A2H9QTL5-F1
#
_entry.id   AF-A0A2H9QTL5-F1
#
_cell.length_a   1.000
_cell.length_b   1.000
_cell.length_c   1.000
_cell.angle_alpha   90.00
_cell.angle_beta   90.00
_cell.angle_gamma   90.00
#
_symmetry.space_group_name_H-M   'P 1'
#
loop_
_entity.id
_entity.type
_entity.pdbx_description
1 polymer ?
#
loop_
_entity_poly.entity_id
_entity_poly.type
_entity_poly.pdbx_seq_one_letter_code
_entity_poly.pdbx_strand_id
1 'polypeptide(L)'
;MENKNLLPKKWEFVGDVLILRIPKEIEKQEKNVAEIYAEVLNAKTVVKVMGIRGRYRKPKIKVLYGSSTETTHKENKIRFKLDVSKVMFSSGNIDERIRTAYLSNKNETVVDMFAGIGYFSVPMAVYSKPKRIFAYEINPDAYHYLCKNIGLNKVQNIVTPFLSDNRN
;
A
#
# COMPACT_ATOMS: atom_id res chain seq x y z
N MET A 1 -35.86 -9.16 -6.98
CA MET A 1 -35.28 -7.82 -6.71
C MET A 1 -34.62 -7.72 -5.32
N GLU A 2 -34.25 -8.82 -4.65
CA GLU A 2 -33.92 -8.81 -3.20
C GLU A 2 -32.46 -8.53 -2.80
N ASN A 3 -31.48 -8.53 -3.71
CA ASN A 3 -30.06 -8.46 -3.32
C ASN A 3 -29.36 -7.10 -3.51
N LYS A 4 -30.06 -6.03 -3.95
CA LYS A 4 -29.40 -4.71 -4.18
C LYS A 4 -28.78 -4.12 -2.90
N ASN A 5 -29.40 -4.36 -1.74
CA ASN A 5 -28.90 -3.86 -0.46
C ASN A 5 -27.62 -4.58 0.03
N LEU A 6 -27.29 -5.73 -0.56
CA LEU A 6 -26.11 -6.54 -0.22
C LEU A 6 -24.87 -6.17 -1.05
N LEU A 7 -24.99 -5.31 -2.06
CA LEU A 7 -23.85 -4.90 -2.87
C LEU A 7 -22.87 -4.03 -2.04
N PRO A 8 -21.55 -4.20 -2.22
CA PRO A 8 -20.56 -3.41 -1.49
C PRO A 8 -20.70 -1.90 -1.72
N LYS A 9 -21.07 -1.16 -0.67
CA LYS A 9 -21.21 0.31 -0.74
C LYS A 9 -19.89 1.08 -0.56
N LYS A 10 -18.82 0.37 -0.20
CA LYS A 10 -17.49 0.92 0.03
C LYS A 10 -16.47 0.03 -0.65
N TRP A 11 -15.49 0.66 -1.26
CA TRP A 11 -14.35 0.02 -1.91
C TRP A 11 -13.12 0.90 -1.75
N GLU A 12 -11.96 0.32 -2.00
CA GLU A 12 -10.67 1.00 -1.89
C GLU A 12 -9.86 0.76 -3.14
N PHE A 13 -9.27 1.82 -3.69
CA PHE A 13 -8.29 1.71 -4.77
C PHE A 13 -6.88 1.76 -4.23
N VAL A 14 -6.04 0.88 -4.74
CA VAL A 14 -4.59 0.95 -4.63
C VAL A 14 -4.05 0.99 -6.06
N GLY A 15 -3.68 2.17 -6.54
CA GLY A 15 -3.37 2.35 -7.96
C GLY A 15 -4.54 1.93 -8.85
N ASP A 16 -4.34 0.93 -9.70
CA ASP A 16 -5.34 0.34 -10.60
C ASP A 16 -5.97 -0.97 -10.09
N VAL A 17 -5.69 -1.35 -8.83
CA VAL A 17 -6.26 -2.53 -8.17
C VAL A 17 -7.36 -2.10 -7.20
N LEU A 18 -8.55 -2.68 -7.38
CA LEU A 18 -9.72 -2.47 -6.53
C LEU A 18 -9.78 -3.54 -5.43
N ILE A 19 -9.85 -3.10 -4.18
CA ILE A 19 -10.09 -3.97 -3.03
C ILE A 19 -11.58 -3.92 -2.69
N LEU A 20 -12.25 -5.06 -2.78
CA LEU A 20 -13.68 -5.20 -2.58
C LEU A 20 -13.99 -6.13 -1.39
N ARG A 21 -14.87 -5.67 -0.50
CA ARG A 21 -15.40 -6.47 0.61
C ARG A 21 -16.77 -7.02 0.22
N ILE A 22 -16.80 -8.29 -0.15
CA ILE A 22 -18.03 -8.97 -0.58
C ILE A 22 -18.65 -9.71 0.61
N PRO A 23 -19.91 -9.39 0.99
CA PRO A 23 -20.63 -10.10 2.03
C PRO A 23 -20.80 -11.59 1.73
N LYS A 24 -20.91 -12.41 2.77
CA LYS A 24 -21.00 -13.88 2.64
C LYS A 24 -22.26 -14.31 1.87
N GLU A 25 -23.33 -13.54 2.03
CA GLU A 25 -24.65 -13.77 1.44
C GLU A 25 -24.62 -13.80 -0.09
N ILE A 26 -23.70 -13.03 -0.70
CA ILE A 26 -23.51 -12.95 -2.15
C ILE A 26 -22.17 -13.53 -2.61
N GLU A 27 -21.47 -14.29 -1.76
CA GLU A 27 -20.15 -14.84 -2.06
C GLU A 27 -20.17 -15.78 -3.29
N LYS A 28 -21.29 -16.45 -3.56
CA LYS A 28 -21.46 -17.28 -4.76
C LYS A 28 -21.43 -16.46 -6.07
N GLN A 29 -21.80 -15.18 -6.02
CA GLN A 29 -21.78 -14.28 -7.18
C GLN A 29 -20.54 -13.36 -7.19
N GLU A 30 -19.54 -13.60 -6.34
CA GLU A 30 -18.44 -12.65 -6.13
C GLU A 30 -17.65 -12.29 -7.38
N LYS A 31 -17.52 -13.22 -8.34
CA LYS A 31 -16.85 -12.96 -9.63
C LYS A 31 -17.68 -12.03 -10.51
N ASN A 32 -18.97 -12.30 -10.68
CA ASN A 32 -19.87 -11.45 -11.47
C ASN A 32 -19.97 -10.04 -10.86
N VAL A 33 -20.04 -9.95 -9.53
CA VAL A 33 -20.03 -8.65 -8.83
C VAL A 33 -18.70 -7.93 -9.07
N ALA A 34 -17.57 -8.63 -8.96
CA ALA A 34 -16.26 -8.03 -9.20
C ALA A 34 -16.09 -7.54 -10.64
N GLU A 35 -16.55 -8.29 -11.64
CA GLU A 35 -16.52 -7.91 -13.05
C GLU A 35 -17.31 -6.61 -13.30
N ILE A 36 -18.55 -6.53 -12.80
CA ILE A 36 -19.36 -5.30 -12.91
C ILE A 36 -18.66 -4.10 -12.25
N TYR A 37 -18.08 -4.28 -11.06
CA TYR A 37 -17.33 -3.21 -10.39
C TYR A 37 -16.07 -2.82 -11.15
N ALA A 38 -15.38 -3.78 -11.77
CA ALA A 38 -14.20 -3.53 -12.59
C ALA A 38 -14.54 -2.67 -13.80
N GLU A 39 -15.63 -3.01 -14.51
CA GLU A 39 -16.10 -2.26 -15.67
C GLU A 39 -16.55 -0.84 -15.28
N VAL A 40 -17.43 -0.72 -14.27
CA VAL A 40 -18.01 0.57 -13.86
C VAL A 40 -16.97 1.51 -13.26
N LEU A 41 -16.03 0.99 -12.48
CA LEU A 41 -15.00 1.79 -11.81
C LEU A 41 -13.66 1.82 -12.55
N ASN A 42 -13.59 1.20 -13.74
CA ASN A 42 -12.39 1.11 -14.57
C ASN A 42 -11.16 0.53 -13.81
N ALA A 43 -11.37 -0.55 -13.05
CA ALA A 43 -10.30 -1.25 -12.35
C ALA A 43 -9.70 -2.36 -13.22
N LYS A 44 -8.37 -2.52 -13.21
CA LYS A 44 -7.72 -3.59 -13.97
C LYS A 44 -7.79 -4.95 -13.28
N THR A 45 -7.76 -4.93 -11.95
CA THR A 45 -7.81 -6.13 -11.11
C THR A 45 -8.70 -5.85 -9.91
N VAL A 46 -9.53 -6.81 -9.54
CA VAL A 46 -10.35 -6.75 -8.33
C VAL A 46 -9.94 -7.88 -7.40
N VAL A 47 -9.65 -7.54 -6.14
CA VAL A 47 -9.24 -8.50 -5.12
C VAL A 47 -10.15 -8.42 -3.90
N LYS A 48 -10.32 -9.56 -3.23
CA LYS A 48 -10.95 -9.69 -1.92
C LYS A 48 -9.88 -10.01 -0.88
N VAL A 49 -9.79 -9.22 0.18
CA VAL A 49 -8.89 -9.50 1.31
C VAL A 49 -9.61 -10.42 2.30
N MET A 50 -9.05 -11.61 2.50
CA MET A 50 -9.59 -12.67 3.36
C MET A 50 -9.00 -12.64 4.79
N GLY A 51 -8.04 -11.76 5.05
CA GLY A 51 -7.39 -11.59 6.34
C GLY A 51 -5.91 -11.25 6.21
N ILE A 52 -5.26 -11.10 7.36
CA ILE A 52 -3.84 -10.74 7.50
C ILE A 52 -3.19 -11.76 8.43
N ARG A 53 -1.99 -12.25 8.10
CA ARG A 53 -1.34 -13.31 8.88
C ARG A 53 0.17 -13.10 9.07
N GLY A 54 0.69 -13.70 10.13
CA GLY A 54 2.12 -13.85 10.39
C GLY A 54 2.82 -12.58 10.85
N ARG A 55 4.10 -12.72 11.21
CA ARG A 55 4.99 -11.65 11.70
C ARG A 55 5.07 -10.45 10.74
N TYR A 56 5.04 -10.71 9.44
CA TYR A 56 5.14 -9.69 8.39
C TYR A 56 3.79 -9.08 7.98
N ARG A 57 2.70 -9.45 8.66
CA ARG A 57 1.33 -9.00 8.35
C ARG A 57 0.98 -9.13 6.87
N LYS A 58 1.34 -10.25 6.24
CA LYS A 58 1.06 -10.49 4.82
C LYS A 58 -0.46 -10.65 4.61
N PRO A 59 -1.04 -9.99 3.59
CA PRO A 59 -2.44 -10.15 3.29
C PRO A 59 -2.71 -11.51 2.65
N LYS A 60 -3.82 -12.16 3.02
CA LYS A 60 -4.37 -13.30 2.28
C LYS A 60 -5.43 -12.75 1.35
N ILE A 61 -5.17 -12.78 0.05
CA ILE A 61 -6.12 -12.24 -0.95
C ILE A 61 -6.71 -13.35 -1.83
N LYS A 62 -7.83 -13.02 -2.48
CA LYS A 62 -8.42 -13.77 -3.59
C LYS A 62 -8.61 -12.82 -4.77
N VAL A 63 -8.03 -13.14 -5.92
CA VAL A 63 -8.29 -12.39 -7.16
C VAL A 63 -9.65 -12.81 -7.70
N LEU A 64 -10.51 -11.83 -7.95
CA LEU A 64 -11.88 -12.04 -8.44
C LEU A 64 -12.02 -11.64 -9.91
N TYR A 65 -11.23 -10.66 -10.36
CA TYR A 65 -11.17 -10.17 -11.74
C TYR A 65 -9.74 -9.70 -12.03
N GLY A 66 -9.28 -9.83 -13.28
CA GLY A 66 -7.92 -9.49 -13.70
C GLY A 66 -6.86 -10.50 -13.24
N SER A 67 -5.58 -10.13 -13.37
CA SER A 67 -4.45 -11.06 -13.11
C SER A 67 -3.27 -10.43 -12.36
N SER A 68 -2.99 -9.14 -12.56
CA SER A 68 -1.86 -8.46 -11.90
C SER A 68 -2.27 -7.79 -10.59
N THR A 69 -1.54 -8.08 -9.51
CA THR A 69 -1.72 -7.44 -8.20
C THR A 69 -0.62 -6.43 -7.87
N GLU A 70 0.43 -6.35 -8.69
CA GLU A 70 1.42 -5.27 -8.63
C GLU A 70 0.88 -4.01 -9.31
N THR A 71 0.99 -2.87 -8.63
CA THR A 71 0.46 -1.58 -9.07
C THR A 71 1.32 -0.43 -8.55
N THR A 72 0.99 0.80 -8.97
CA THR A 72 1.58 2.02 -8.43
C THR A 72 0.47 2.94 -7.93
N HIS A 73 0.41 3.11 -6.62
CA HIS A 73 -0.44 4.09 -5.97
C HIS A 73 0.21 5.47 -6.00
N LYS A 74 -0.58 6.51 -6.27
CA LYS A 74 -0.10 7.90 -6.25
C LYS A 74 -0.95 8.70 -5.28
N GLU A 75 -0.28 9.33 -4.33
CA GLU A 75 -0.89 10.26 -3.38
C GLU A 75 0.08 11.40 -3.11
N ASN A 76 -0.43 12.63 -2.98
CA ASN A 76 0.41 13.79 -2.67
C ASN A 76 1.69 13.84 -3.53
N LYS A 77 1.59 13.65 -4.85
CA LYS A 77 2.74 13.60 -5.79
C LYS A 77 3.81 12.53 -5.50
N ILE A 78 3.66 11.70 -4.46
CA ILE A 78 4.49 10.54 -4.15
C ILE A 78 3.95 9.32 -4.90
N ARG A 79 4.86 8.46 -5.38
CA ARG A 79 4.51 7.18 -6.02
C ARG A 79 4.95 6.02 -5.14
N PHE A 80 4.02 5.12 -4.85
CA PHE A 80 4.25 3.88 -4.13
C PHE A 80 3.95 2.70 -5.05
N LYS A 81 5.00 2.06 -5.53
CA LYS A 81 4.91 0.75 -6.18
C LYS A 81 4.82 -0.33 -5.11
N LEU A 82 3.89 -1.27 -5.29
CA LEU A 82 3.63 -2.37 -4.38
C LEU A 82 2.85 -3.49 -5.05
N ASP A 83 2.81 -4.65 -4.40
CA ASP A 83 1.92 -5.75 -4.75
C ASP A 83 0.97 -6.01 -3.58
N VAL A 84 -0.34 -5.82 -3.82
CA VAL A 84 -1.38 -5.93 -2.79
C VAL A 84 -1.56 -7.36 -2.27
N SER A 85 -0.99 -8.35 -2.97
CA SER A 85 -0.96 -9.75 -2.51
C SER A 85 0.18 -10.01 -1.51
N LYS A 86 1.21 -9.15 -1.49
CA LYS A 86 2.44 -9.35 -0.71
C LYS A 86 2.57 -8.39 0.45
N VAL A 87 2.09 -7.16 0.29
CA VAL A 87 2.25 -6.08 1.26
C VAL A 87 0.91 -5.44 1.56
N MET A 88 0.66 -5.19 2.84
CA MET A 88 -0.52 -4.44 3.27
C MET A 88 -0.36 -2.96 2.93
N PHE A 89 -1.39 -2.38 2.34
CA PHE A 89 -1.54 -0.94 2.15
C PHE A 89 -2.67 -0.42 3.05
N SER A 90 -2.42 0.68 3.77
CA SER A 90 -3.43 1.34 4.60
C SER A 90 -3.77 2.69 3.99
N SER A 91 -4.82 2.76 3.16
CA SER A 91 -5.32 4.03 2.60
C SER A 91 -5.79 5.01 3.67
N GLY A 92 -6.23 4.54 4.84
CA GLY A 92 -6.72 5.41 5.91
C GLY A 92 -5.66 6.33 6.55
N ASN A 93 -4.39 6.12 6.25
CA ASN A 93 -3.28 6.91 6.81
C ASN A 93 -2.80 8.04 5.89
N ILE A 94 -3.53 8.40 4.84
CA ILE A 94 -3.11 9.48 3.90
C ILE A 94 -2.80 10.77 4.64
N ASP A 95 -3.71 11.23 5.50
CA ASP A 95 -3.56 12.49 6.24
C ASP A 95 -2.36 12.45 7.19
N GLU A 96 -2.16 11.31 7.85
CA GLU A 96 -1.05 11.14 8.78
C GLU A 96 0.30 11.04 8.05
N ARG A 97 0.33 10.40 6.88
CA ARG A 97 1.53 10.35 6.02
C ARG A 97 1.94 11.75 5.56
N ILE A 98 0.99 12.58 5.13
CA ILE A 98 1.33 13.94 4.70
C ILE A 98 1.68 14.84 5.89
N ARG A 99 0.99 14.72 7.03
CA ARG A 99 1.33 15.46 8.25
C ARG A 99 2.76 15.15 8.70
N THR A 100 3.12 13.87 8.74
CA THR A 100 4.46 13.41 9.12
C THR A 100 5.54 13.82 8.12
N ALA A 101 5.19 13.98 6.84
CA ALA A 101 6.12 14.37 5.79
C ALA A 101 6.77 15.76 6.01
N TYR A 102 6.17 16.60 6.87
CA TYR A 102 6.66 17.95 7.19
C TYR A 102 7.21 18.10 8.62
N LEU A 103 7.31 17.01 9.39
CA LEU A 103 7.74 17.09 10.80
C LEU A 103 9.24 17.30 11.00
N SER A 104 10.06 16.93 10.01
CA SER A 104 11.52 16.98 10.13
C SER A 104 12.13 18.15 9.36
N ASN A 105 13.44 18.38 9.55
CA ASN A 105 14.19 19.42 8.85
C ASN A 105 15.59 18.95 8.42
N LYS A 106 16.25 19.75 7.57
CA LYS A 106 17.56 19.46 6.95
C LYS A 106 18.71 19.15 7.92
N ASN A 107 18.59 19.46 9.21
CA ASN A 107 19.62 19.21 10.21
C ASN A 107 19.42 17.88 10.97
N GLU A 108 18.26 17.25 10.82
CA GLU A 108 17.89 16.06 11.59
C GLU A 108 18.25 14.76 10.86
N THR A 109 18.50 13.73 11.65
CA THR A 109 18.58 12.34 11.18
C THR A 109 17.38 11.58 11.76
N VAL A 110 16.65 10.90 10.89
CA VAL A 110 15.41 10.20 11.25
C VAL A 110 15.62 8.70 11.14
N VAL A 111 15.04 7.95 12.07
CA VAL A 111 15.01 6.49 12.04
C VAL A 111 13.56 6.05 11.90
N ASP A 112 13.27 5.36 10.79
CA ASP A 112 11.97 4.73 10.54
C ASP A 112 12.10 3.23 10.83
N MET A 113 11.63 2.81 12.00
CA MET A 113 11.82 1.45 12.52
C MET A 113 10.96 0.39 11.83
N PHE A 114 9.92 0.81 11.10
CA PHE A 114 8.94 -0.07 10.45
C PHE A 114 8.52 0.52 9.10
N ALA A 115 9.51 0.71 8.23
CA ALA A 115 9.36 1.54 7.04
C ALA A 115 8.31 1.04 6.03
N GLY A 116 7.99 -0.26 6.04
CA GLY A 116 7.12 -0.88 5.06
C GLY A 116 7.69 -0.68 3.66
N ILE A 117 6.89 -0.09 2.78
CA ILE A 117 7.34 0.30 1.42
C ILE A 117 7.84 1.75 1.34
N GLY A 118 8.08 2.38 2.49
CA GLY A 118 8.51 3.77 2.62
C GLY A 118 7.38 4.75 2.93
N TYR A 119 6.34 4.31 3.64
CA TYR A 119 5.12 5.10 3.87
C TYR A 119 5.38 6.48 4.45
N PHE A 120 6.31 6.59 5.40
CA PHE A 120 6.69 7.87 6.02
C PHE A 120 8.04 8.37 5.54
N SER A 121 9.01 7.45 5.41
CA SER A 121 10.35 7.74 4.91
C SER A 121 10.36 8.47 3.56
N VAL A 122 9.60 8.01 2.57
CA VAL A 122 9.63 8.59 1.22
C VAL A 122 8.98 9.98 1.18
N PRO A 123 7.76 10.20 1.71
CA PRO A 123 7.19 11.54 1.79
C PRO A 123 8.09 12.52 2.55
N MET A 124 8.63 12.13 3.71
CA MET A 124 9.49 12.99 4.51
C MET A 124 10.78 13.37 3.77
N ALA A 125 11.37 12.42 3.03
CA ALA A 125 12.54 12.71 2.20
C ALA A 125 12.23 13.71 1.06
N VAL A 126 11.03 13.64 0.47
CA VAL A 126 10.61 14.55 -0.60
C VAL A 126 10.30 15.96 -0.07
N TYR A 127 9.60 16.05 1.05
CA TYR A 127 9.03 17.29 1.56
C TYR A 127 9.91 17.99 2.59
N SER A 128 10.28 17.32 3.67
CA SER A 128 11.15 17.86 4.74
C SER A 128 12.63 17.84 4.42
N LYS A 129 13.09 16.91 3.57
CA LYS A 129 14.49 16.73 3.18
C LYS A 129 15.48 16.73 4.36
N PRO A 130 15.30 15.83 5.35
CA PRO A 130 16.24 15.70 6.45
C PRO A 130 17.64 15.33 5.98
N LYS A 131 18.64 15.46 6.87
CA LYS A 131 20.03 15.13 6.57
C LYS A 131 20.17 13.67 6.11
N ARG A 132 19.49 12.76 6.81
CA ARG A 132 19.46 11.32 6.51
C ARG A 132 18.21 10.67 7.10
N ILE A 133 17.69 9.65 6.41
CA ILE A 133 16.68 8.73 6.95
C ILE A 133 17.25 7.32 6.90
N PHE A 134 17.22 6.60 8.03
CA PHE A 134 17.51 5.18 8.10
C PHE A 134 16.20 4.41 8.21
N ALA A 135 15.87 3.63 7.19
CA ALA A 135 14.57 2.98 7.04
C ALA A 135 14.72 1.47 7.19
N TYR A 136 14.28 0.92 8.32
CA TYR A 136 14.36 -0.50 8.62
C TYR A 136 13.05 -1.20 8.26
N GLU A 137 13.15 -2.29 7.52
CA GLU A 137 12.02 -3.15 7.19
C GLU A 137 12.44 -4.62 7.27
N ILE A 138 11.65 -5.43 7.95
CA ILE A 138 11.96 -6.84 8.19
C ILE A 138 11.34 -7.77 7.14
N ASN A 139 10.24 -7.36 6.51
CA ASN A 139 9.59 -8.12 5.45
C ASN A 139 10.36 -7.91 4.13
N PRO A 140 10.97 -8.96 3.55
CA PRO A 140 11.73 -8.84 2.31
C PRO A 140 10.92 -8.31 1.12
N ASP A 141 9.63 -8.64 1.05
CA ASP A 141 8.75 -8.12 -0.02
C ASP A 141 8.53 -6.61 0.14
N ALA A 142 8.31 -6.14 1.36
CA ALA A 142 8.13 -4.72 1.63
C ALA A 142 9.43 -3.94 1.42
N TYR A 143 10.57 -4.49 1.86
CA TYR A 143 11.90 -3.94 1.60
C TYR A 143 12.21 -3.80 0.11
N HIS A 144 11.87 -4.81 -0.70
CA HIS A 144 12.01 -4.73 -2.15
C HIS A 144 11.26 -3.52 -2.74
N TYR A 145 10.02 -3.31 -2.29
CA TYR A 145 9.24 -2.14 -2.71
C TYR A 145 9.74 -0.83 -2.11
N LEU A 146 10.25 -0.82 -0.88
CA LEU A 146 10.93 0.33 -0.28
C LEU A 146 12.08 0.80 -1.18
N CYS A 147 12.98 -0.10 -1.57
CA CYS A 147 14.08 0.22 -2.47
C CYS A 147 13.59 0.78 -3.82
N LYS A 148 12.57 0.15 -4.43
CA LYS A 148 11.95 0.67 -5.66
C LYS A 148 11.36 2.06 -5.46
N ASN A 149 10.67 2.31 -4.34
CA ASN A 149 9.98 3.57 -4.07
C ASN A 149 10.94 4.70 -3.76
N ILE A 150 12.06 4.43 -3.07
CA ILE A 150 13.16 5.38 -2.90
C ILE A 150 13.66 5.82 -4.28
N GLY A 151 13.87 4.86 -5.19
CA GLY A 151 14.28 5.14 -6.57
C GLY A 151 13.25 5.93 -7.37
N LEU A 152 11.99 5.49 -7.35
CA LEU A 152 10.87 6.11 -8.08
C LEU A 152 10.62 7.58 -7.69
N ASN A 153 10.95 7.94 -6.45
CA ASN A 153 10.77 9.29 -5.92
C ASN A 153 12.08 10.09 -5.85
N LYS A 154 13.20 9.53 -6.33
CA LYS A 154 14.51 10.18 -6.44
C LYS A 154 15.07 10.68 -5.10
N VAL A 155 14.95 9.86 -4.05
CA VAL A 155 15.40 10.20 -2.69
C VAL A 155 16.52 9.29 -2.17
N GLN A 156 17.25 8.63 -3.06
CA GLN A 156 18.36 7.71 -2.72
C GLN A 156 19.49 8.38 -1.92
N ASN A 157 19.68 9.69 -2.07
CA ASN A 157 20.70 10.44 -1.35
C ASN A 157 20.32 10.71 0.12
N ILE A 158 19.01 10.67 0.45
CA ILE A 158 18.49 10.96 1.79
C ILE A 158 18.16 9.65 2.53
N VAL A 159 17.49 8.70 1.86
CA VAL A 159 16.98 7.48 2.49
C VAL A 159 17.93 6.30 2.26
N THR A 160 18.41 5.71 3.35
CA THR A 160 19.15 4.45 3.34
C THR A 160 18.25 3.33 3.90
N PRO A 161 17.84 2.36 3.07
CA PRO A 161 17.00 1.26 3.52
C PRO A 161 17.85 0.11 4.09
N PHE A 162 17.32 -0.62 5.08
CA PHE A 162 17.91 -1.82 5.65
C PHE A 162 16.88 -2.95 5.73
N LEU A 163 17.27 -4.13 5.22
CA LEU A 163 16.53 -5.37 5.45
C LEU A 163 17.00 -5.98 6.77
N SER A 164 16.37 -5.60 7.87
CA SER A 164 16.75 -6.08 9.21
C SER A 164 15.60 -5.96 10.21
N ASP A 165 15.69 -6.72 11.30
CA ASP A 165 14.99 -6.37 12.53
C ASP A 165 15.57 -5.04 13.06
N ASN A 166 14.71 -4.13 13.51
CA ASN A 166 15.14 -2.81 14.01
C ASN A 166 15.81 -2.88 15.40
N ARG A 167 15.88 -4.07 16.00
CA ARG A 167 16.57 -4.34 17.27
C ARG A 167 18.03 -4.79 17.10
N ASN A 168 18.45 -5.06 15.87
CA ASN A 168 19.82 -5.43 15.53
C ASN A 168 20.62 -4.18 15.13
#